data_AF-A0A1G8TY79-F1
#
_entry.id   AF-A0A1G8TY79-F1
#
_cell.length_a   1.000
_cell.length_b   1.000
_cell.length_c   1.000
_cell.angle_alpha   90.00
_cell.angle_beta   90.00
_cell.angle_gamma   90.00
#
_symmetry.space_group_name_H-M   'P 1'
#
loop_
_entity.id
_entity.type
_entity.pdbx_description
1 polymer ?
#
loop_
_entity_poly.entity_id
_entity_poly.type
_entity_poly.pdbx_seq_one_letter_code
_entity_poly.pdbx_strand_id
1 'polypeptide(L)' 'MRVEMNQLLYDAQDPMCKYILSASAGKLYAFVQCIDRGMDLKARYRARYWGEYSHDDPEGSIRHILAHGGKWPGLPTTA' A
#
# COMPACT_ATOMS: atom_id res chain seq x y z
N MET A 1 9.40 2.84 -8.86
CA MET A 1 8.04 3.34 -8.59
C MET A 1 8.00 3.85 -7.16
N ARG A 2 7.68 5.14 -6.97
CA ARG A 2 7.62 5.78 -5.65
C ARG A 2 6.37 6.63 -5.60
N VAL A 3 5.53 6.41 -4.59
CA VAL A 3 4.24 7.07 -4.42
C VAL A 3 4.18 7.67 -3.02
N GLU A 4 3.86 8.95 -2.95
CA GLU A 4 3.72 9.68 -1.69
C GLU A 4 2.30 10.19 -1.55
N MET A 5 1.68 9.92 -0.41
CA MET A 5 0.32 10.34 -0.09
C MET A 5 0.24 10.75 1.38
N ASN A 6 0.25 12.06 1.65
CA ASN A 6 0.32 12.60 3.01
C ASN A 6 1.50 11.99 3.79
N GLN A 7 1.26 11.43 4.99
CA GLN A 7 2.29 10.74 5.76
C GLN A 7 2.70 9.37 5.18
N LEU A 8 1.96 8.82 4.21
CA LEU A 8 2.24 7.51 3.62
C LEU A 8 3.26 7.62 2.49
N LEU A 9 4.22 6.70 2.48
CA LEU A 9 5.24 6.56 1.47
C LEU A 9 5.27 5.10 1.01
N TYR A 10 5.06 4.88 -0.27
CA TYR A 10 5.37 3.63 -0.93
C TYR A 10 6.60 3.82 -1.83
N ASP A 11 7.62 3.00 -1.66
CA ASP A 11 8.83 3.04 -2.48
C ASP A 11 9.22 1.61 -2.87
N ALA A 12 9.17 1.28 -4.15
CA ALA A 12 9.47 -0.08 -4.63
C ALA A 12 10.92 -0.52 -4.38
N GLN A 13 11.85 0.40 -4.11
CA GLN A 13 13.22 0.08 -3.73
C GLN A 13 13.37 -0.16 -2.21
N ASP A 14 12.38 0.26 -1.41
CA ASP A 14 12.43 0.08 0.03
C ASP A 14 11.95 -1.31 0.44
N PRO A 15 12.73 -2.09 1.23
CA PRO A 15 12.36 -3.44 1.62
C PRO A 15 11.11 -3.52 2.51
N MET A 16 10.68 -2.42 3.14
CA MET A 16 9.43 -2.36 3.89
C MET A 16 8.21 -2.20 2.98
N CYS A 17 8.38 -1.73 1.74
CA CYS A 17 7.30 -1.51 0.81
C CYS A 17 7.15 -2.73 -0.10
N LYS A 18 5.94 -3.29 -0.15
CA LYS A 18 5.62 -4.46 -0.96
C LYS A 18 4.21 -4.34 -1.48
N TYR A 19 3.92 -4.91 -2.63
CA TYR A 19 2.53 -5.09 -3.04
C TYR A 19 2.33 -6.48 -3.65
N ILE A 20 1.15 -7.03 -3.44
CA ILE A 20 0.75 -8.33 -3.96
C ILE A 20 -0.52 -8.09 -4.77
N LEU A 21 -0.54 -8.62 -6.00
CA LEU A 21 -1.70 -8.56 -6.86
C LEU A 21 -2.54 -9.84 -6.69
N SER A 22 -3.85 -9.69 -6.61
CA SER A 22 -4.80 -10.79 -6.53
C SER A 22 -6.02 -10.47 -7.38
N ALA A 23 -6.34 -11.36 -8.32
CA ALA A 23 -7.53 -11.25 -9.14
C ALA A 23 -8.71 -11.95 -8.44
N SER A 24 -9.86 -11.28 -8.37
CA SER A 24 -11.10 -11.84 -7.81
C SER A 24 -12.31 -11.20 -8.48
N ALA A 25 -13.33 -12.01 -8.75
CA ALA A 25 -14.60 -11.58 -9.37
C ALA A 25 -14.42 -10.71 -10.64
N GLY A 26 -13.45 -11.05 -11.50
CA GLY A 26 -13.18 -10.32 -12.75
C GLY A 26 -12.47 -8.98 -12.59
N LYS A 27 -12.03 -8.65 -11.37
CA LYS A 27 -11.26 -7.43 -11.06
C LYS A 27 -9.90 -7.80 -10.46
N LEU A 28 -8.93 -6.91 -10.62
CA LEU A 28 -7.60 -7.05 -10.04
C LEU A 28 -7.47 -6.13 -8.83
N TYR A 29 -6.96 -6.66 -7.74
CA TYR A 29 -6.75 -5.94 -6.50
C TYR A 29 -5.27 -5.95 -6.13
N ALA A 30 -4.77 -4.85 -5.56
CA ALA A 30 -3.43 -4.78 -4.99
C ALA A 30 -3.51 -4.64 -3.47
N PHE A 31 -2.74 -5.47 -2.78
CA PHE A 31 -2.50 -5.40 -1.34
C PHE A 31 -1.16 -4.72 -1.12
N VAL A 32 -1.18 -3.46 -0.71
CA VAL A 32 -0.02 -2.59 -0.62
C VAL A 32 0.43 -2.47 0.84
N GLN A 33 1.67 -2.82 1.12
CA GLN A 33 2.40 -2.45 2.33
C GLN A 33 3.25 -1.22 2.03
N CYS A 34 3.10 -0.18 2.85
CA CYS A 34 3.79 1.09 2.73
C CYS A 34 4.31 1.55 4.10
N ILE A 35 5.08 2.63 4.11
CA ILE A 35 5.63 3.26 5.30
C ILE A 35 4.72 4.42 5.71
N ASP A 36 4.16 4.35 6.91
CA ASP A 36 3.55 5.51 7.56
C ASP A 36 4.63 6.27 8.32
N ARG A 37 4.82 7.52 7.91
CA ARG A 37 5.86 8.40 8.44
C ARG A 37 5.43 9.19 9.68
N GLY A 38 4.21 8.99 10.16
CA GLY A 38 3.61 9.74 11.25
C GLY A 38 3.45 11.23 10.91
N MET A 39 2.97 12.01 11.88
CA MET A 39 2.75 13.46 11.70
C MET A 39 4.05 14.26 11.50
N ASP A 40 5.18 13.79 12.04
CA ASP A 40 6.50 14.44 11.90
C ASP A 40 7.26 14.01 10.64
N LEU A 41 6.69 13.11 9.82
CA LEU A 41 7.30 12.55 8.60
C LEU A 41 8.63 11.80 8.80
N LYS A 42 9.04 11.51 10.03
CA LYS A 42 10.28 10.77 10.37
C LYS A 42 10.05 9.35 10.87
N ALA A 43 8.82 8.98 11.23
CA ALA A 43 8.54 7.63 11.68
C ALA A 43 8.64 6.63 10.52
N ARG A 44 8.74 5.34 10.84
CA ARG A 44 8.78 4.28 9.84
C ARG A 44 7.91 3.10 10.27
N TYR A 45 6.60 3.34 10.36
CA TYR A 45 5.63 2.30 10.71
C TYR A 45 5.15 1.56 9.47
N ARG A 46 4.90 0.25 9.58
CA ARG A 46 4.28 -0.51 8.49
C ARG A 46 2.79 -0.27 8.47
N ALA A 47 2.29 0.33 7.39
CA ALA A 47 0.87 0.44 7.13
C ALA A 47 0.50 -0.42 5.92
N ARG A 48 -0.73 -0.94 5.91
CA ARG A 48 -1.18 -1.85 4.86
C ARG A 48 -2.57 -1.45 4.38
N TYR A 49 -2.69 -1.38 3.06
CA TYR A 49 -3.89 -0.95 2.35
C TYR A 49 -4.21 -1.96 1.25
N TRP A 50 -5.45 -1.97 0.79
CA TRP A 50 -5.86 -2.75 -0.37
C TRP A 50 -6.93 -2.03 -1.17
N GLY A 51 -7.01 -2.33 -2.47
CA GLY A 51 -8.04 -1.80 -3.36
C GLY A 51 -7.82 -2.24 -4.80
N GLU A 52 -8.65 -1.72 -5.70
CA GLU A 52 -8.60 -2.04 -7.13
C GLU A 52 -7.27 -1.57 -7.76
N TYR A 53 -6.75 -2.36 -8.69
CA TYR A 53 -5.48 -2.11 -9.37
C TYR A 53 -5.62 -2.31 -10.87
N SER A 54 -5.05 -1.36 -11.63
CA SER A 54 -4.98 -1.41 -13.09
C SER A 54 -3.52 -1.49 -13.56
N HIS A 55 -3.24 -2.36 -14.53
CA HIS A 55 -1.92 -2.45 -15.16
C HIS A 55 -1.62 -1.28 -16.09
N ASP A 56 -2.66 -0.64 -16.65
CA ASP A 56 -2.53 0.56 -17.50
C ASP A 56 -2.08 1.79 -16.69
N ASP A 57 -2.42 1.86 -15.40
CA ASP A 57 -2.00 2.93 -14.49
C ASP A 57 -1.63 2.37 -13.11
N PRO A 58 -0.43 1.77 -12.97
CA PRO A 58 0.00 1.15 -11.73
C PRO A 58 0.25 2.18 -10.63
N GLU A 59 0.82 3.34 -10.97
CA GLU A 59 1.16 4.38 -10.00
C GLU A 59 -0.10 5.08 -9.47
N GLY A 60 -1.03 5.43 -10.37
CA GLY A 60 -2.32 5.99 -10.01
C GLY A 60 -3.16 5.02 -9.18
N SER A 61 -3.12 3.72 -9.51
CA SER A 61 -3.79 2.69 -8.71
C SER A 61 -3.27 2.63 -7.28
N ILE A 62 -1.94 2.55 -7.09
CA ILE A 62 -1.33 2.53 -5.76
C ILE A 62 -1.64 3.81 -4.99
N ARG A 63 -1.56 4.99 -5.64
CA ARG A 63 -1.92 6.26 -5.03
C ARG A 63 -3.38 6.28 -4.57
N HIS A 64 -4.30 5.79 -5.40
CA HIS A 64 -5.72 5.69 -5.05
C HIS A 64 -5.91 4.77 -3.84
N ILE A 65 -5.24 3.62 -3.80
CA ILE A 65 -5.29 2.67 -2.68
C ILE A 65 -4.77 3.30 -1.38
N LEU A 66 -3.69 4.08 -1.43
CA LEU A 66 -3.18 4.78 -0.25
C LEU A 66 -4.13 5.88 0.25
N ALA A 67 -4.89 6.50 -0.66
CA ALA A 67 -5.82 7.59 -0.34
C ALA A 67 -7.20 7.10 0.15
N HIS A 68 -7.75 6.06 -0.49
CA HIS A 68 -9.14 5.63 -0.34
C HIS A 68 -9.30 4.12 -0.11
N GLY A 69 -8.21 3.36 -0.17
CA GLY A 69 -8.24 1.91 -0.02
C GLY A 69 -8.60 1.46 1.40
N GLY A 70 -9.02 0.21 1.50
CA GLY A 70 -9.30 -0.42 2.78
C GLY A 70 -8.01 -0.64 3.56
N LYS A 71 -7.97 -0.22 4.82
CA LYS A 71 -6.87 -0.56 5.74
C LYS A 71 -7.07 -1.97 6.26
N TRP A 72 -6.00 -2.77 6.30
CA TRP A 72 -6.06 -4.11 6.90
C TRP A 72 -5.00 -4.28 7.98
N PRO A 73 -5.34 -4.94 9.11
CA PRO A 73 -4.48 -5.00 10.27
C PRO A 73 -3.24 -5.89 10.06
N GLY A 74 -2.31 -5.78 11.01
CA GLY A 74 -1.33 -6.81 11.28
C GLY A 74 -2.05 -8.13 11.56
N LEU A 75 -1.94 -9.14 10.68
CA LEU A 75 -2.31 -10.49 11.07
C LEU A 75 -1.49 -10.89 12.31
N PRO A 76 -2.10 -11.49 13.34
CA PRO A 76 -1.37 -11.96 14.50
C PRO A 76 -0.31 -12.97 14.04
N THR A 77 0.93 -12.78 14.46
CA THR A 77 1.93 -13.84 14.37
C THR A 77 1.52 -14.90 15.38
N THR A 78 1.31 -16.13 14.91
CA THR A 78 1.02 -17.29 15.77
C THR A 78 1.99 -17.30 16.96
N ALA A 79 1.44 -17.39 18.17
CA ALA A 79 2.19 -17.42 19.43
C ALA A 79 3.08 -18.66 19.55
#